data_AF-A0A8S3HZW3-F1
#
_entry.id   AF-A0A8S3HZW3-F1
#
_cell.length_a   1.000
_cell.length_b   1.000
_cell.length_c   1.000
_cell.angle_alpha   90.00
_cell.angle_beta   90.00
_cell.angle_gamma   90.00
#
_symmetry.space_group_name_H-M   'P 1'
#
loop_
_entity.id
_entity.type
_entity.pdbx_description
1 polymer ?
#
loop_
_entity_poly.entity_id
_entity_poly.type
_entity_poly.pdbx_seq_one_letter_code
_entity_poly.pdbx_strand_id
1 'polypeptide(L)'
;IIDECDRVLEPLDMRRDIHEIFKMTPQEKQVLMFSALNKQIRPVCKEFMRYPMEIYIDDESKLTPHSLRQYYIKLHKNQKLIDLLDQLEFNQIIIFVKPVQRYYKEFKEFQKRILVVTNLFRVSMDIENV
;
A
#
# COMPACT_ATOMS: atom_id res chain seq x y z
N ILE A 1 -1.96 -20.00 -2.47
CA ILE A 1 -1.32 -18.90 -1.69
C ILE A 1 -2.24 -17.70 -1.79
N ILE A 2 -2.47 -16.96 -0.70
CA ILE A 2 -3.22 -15.70 -0.71
C ILE A 2 -2.33 -14.66 -0.04
N ASP A 3 -1.85 -13.69 -0.83
CA ASP A 3 -1.07 -12.56 -0.34
C ASP A 3 -2.00 -11.39 0.02
N GLU A 4 -1.56 -10.49 0.89
CA GLU A 4 -2.36 -9.40 1.47
C GLU A 4 -3.75 -9.88 1.93
N CYS A 5 -3.81 -11.00 2.64
CA CYS A 5 -5.08 -11.67 2.92
C CYS A 5 -6.08 -10.84 3.74
N ASP A 6 -5.61 -9.84 4.51
CA ASP A 6 -6.46 -8.83 5.17
C ASP A 6 -7.21 -7.96 4.15
N ARG A 7 -6.56 -7.55 3.06
CA ARG A 7 -7.14 -6.67 2.03
C ARG A 7 -8.16 -7.38 1.17
N VAL A 8 -7.95 -8.66 0.88
CA VAL A 8 -8.80 -9.43 -0.04
C VAL A 8 -9.95 -10.15 0.66
N LEU A 9 -9.81 -10.49 1.95
CA LEU A 9 -10.85 -11.21 2.71
C LEU A 9 -11.74 -10.29 3.56
N GLU A 10 -11.34 -9.04 3.81
CA GLU A 10 -12.15 -8.07 4.56
C GLU A 10 -13.37 -7.57 3.75
N PRO A 11 -13.23 -7.15 2.47
CA PRO A 11 -14.38 -6.78 1.64
C PRO A 11 -15.21 -8.01 1.25
N LEU A 12 -16.53 -7.93 1.45
CA LEU A 12 -17.44 -9.05 1.20
C LEU A 12 -17.42 -9.53 -0.26
N ASP A 13 -17.29 -8.61 -1.21
CA ASP A 13 -17.34 -8.93 -2.64
C ASP A 13 -16.13 -9.76 -3.05
N MET A 14 -14.91 -9.30 -2.72
CA MET A 14 -13.69 -10.07 -2.97
C MET A 14 -13.65 -11.38 -2.18
N ARG A 15 -14.15 -11.41 -0.94
CA ARG A 15 -14.21 -12.65 -0.15
C ARG A 15 -15.08 -13.71 -0.84
N ARG A 16 -16.18 -13.32 -1.48
CA ARG A 16 -17.05 -14.25 -2.23
C ARG A 16 -16.29 -14.85 -3.41
N ASP A 17 -15.63 -14.00 -4.20
CA ASP A 17 -14.86 -14.44 -5.36
C ASP A 17 -13.75 -15.42 -4.95
N ILE A 18 -13.00 -15.10 -3.88
CA ILE A 18 -11.97 -15.98 -3.34
C ILE A 18 -12.56 -17.30 -2.85
N HIS A 19 -13.73 -17.27 -2.21
CA HIS A 19 -14.39 -18.48 -1.71
C HIS A 19 -14.86 -19.39 -2.85
N GLU A 20 -15.35 -18.82 -3.97
CA GLU A 20 -15.70 -19.58 -5.16
C GLU A 20 -14.48 -20.23 -5.80
N ILE A 21 -13.40 -19.46 -6.01
CA ILE A 21 -12.13 -19.99 -6.53
C ILE A 21 -11.61 -21.11 -5.61
N PHE A 22 -11.67 -20.91 -4.29
CA PHE A 22 -11.22 -21.90 -3.31
C PHE A 22 -11.98 -23.23 -3.43
N LYS A 23 -13.29 -23.20 -3.71
CA LYS A 23 -14.11 -24.41 -3.92
C LYS A 23 -13.78 -25.15 -5.20
N MET A 24 -13.27 -24.45 -6.22
CA MET A 24 -12.86 -25.06 -7.49
C MET A 24 -11.51 -25.78 -7.40
N THR A 25 -10.75 -25.56 -6.32
CA THR A 25 -9.47 -26.24 -6.08
C THR A 25 -9.65 -27.54 -5.27
N PRO A 26 -8.70 -28.49 -5.33
CA PRO A 26 -8.76 -29.73 -4.56
C PRO A 26 -9.07 -29.52 -3.07
N GLN A 27 -9.85 -30.43 -2.48
CA GLN A 27 -10.22 -30.36 -1.05
C GLN A 27 -9.00 -30.49 -0.13
N GLU A 28 -8.06 -31.36 -0.50
CA GLU A 28 -6.79 -31.51 0.19
C GLU A 28 -5.72 -30.68 -0.50
N LYS A 29 -5.31 -29.61 0.15
CA LYS A 29 -4.31 -28.67 -0.35
C LYS A 29 -3.65 -27.94 0.82
N GLN A 30 -2.40 -27.55 0.62
CA GLN A 30 -1.72 -26.62 1.51
C GLN A 30 -2.15 -25.19 1.17
N VAL A 31 -2.51 -24.42 2.19
CA VAL A 31 -2.91 -23.02 2.05
C VAL A 31 -1.93 -22.18 2.85
N LEU A 32 -1.29 -21.22 2.16
CA LEU A 32 -0.43 -20.23 2.77
C LEU A 32 -1.12 -18.87 2.64
N MET A 33 -1.09 -18.09 3.72
CA MET A 33 -1.55 -16.70 3.74
C MET A 33 -0.46 -15.79 4.27
N PHE A 34 -0.30 -14.64 3.63
CA PHE A 34 0.64 -13.60 4.01
C PHE A 34 -0.12 -12.29 4.19
N SER A 35 0.14 -11.55 5.27
CA SER A 35 -0.37 -10.20 5.51
C SER A 35 0.13 -9.66 6.86
N ALA A 36 0.14 -8.34 6.99
CA ALA A 36 0.18 -7.64 8.28
C ALA A 36 -1.16 -7.79 9.03
N LEU A 37 -1.57 -9.03 9.29
CA LEU A 37 -2.92 -9.37 9.75
C LEU A 37 -3.29 -8.65 11.05
N ASN A 38 -4.29 -7.77 10.96
CA ASN A 38 -4.97 -7.26 12.14
C ASN A 38 -5.62 -8.44 12.92
N LYS A 39 -5.81 -8.30 14.23
CA LYS A 39 -6.37 -9.39 15.07
C LYS A 39 -7.79 -9.80 14.66
N GLN A 40 -8.52 -8.95 13.93
CA GLN A 40 -9.95 -9.12 13.62
C GLN A 40 -10.21 -10.07 12.45
N ILE A 41 -9.37 -10.06 11.41
CA ILE A 41 -9.57 -10.90 10.21
C ILE A 41 -9.03 -12.33 10.38
N ARG A 42 -8.23 -12.59 11.42
CA ARG A 42 -7.61 -13.91 11.68
C ARG A 42 -8.60 -15.07 11.73
N PRO A 43 -9.77 -14.99 12.39
CA PRO A 43 -10.73 -16.09 12.40
C PRO A 43 -11.19 -16.44 10.99
N VAL A 44 -11.42 -15.44 10.14
CA VAL A 44 -11.82 -15.62 8.74
C VAL A 44 -10.72 -16.33 7.94
N CYS A 45 -9.46 -15.92 8.10
CA CYS A 45 -8.34 -16.57 7.43
C CYS A 45 -8.21 -18.06 7.81
N LYS A 46 -8.43 -18.39 9.09
CA LYS A 46 -8.33 -19.77 9.60
C LYS A 46 -9.40 -20.70 9.02
N GLU A 47 -10.56 -20.19 8.59
CA GLU A 47 -11.61 -21.00 7.94
C GLU A 47 -11.12 -21.64 6.63
N PHE A 48 -10.11 -21.05 5.97
CA PHE A 48 -9.53 -21.58 4.73
C PHE A 48 -8.37 -22.56 4.97
N MET A 49 -7.99 -22.82 6.23
CA MET A 49 -6.82 -23.62 6.58
C MET A 49 -7.18 -24.79 7.50
N ARG A 50 -6.36 -25.84 7.49
CA ARG A 50 -6.44 -26.96 8.44
C ARG A 50 -5.19 -26.95 9.31
N TYR A 51 -5.36 -26.73 10.61
CA TYR A 51 -4.27 -26.67 11.60
C TYR A 51 -3.05 -25.85 11.15
N PRO A 52 -3.22 -24.54 10.86
CA PRO A 52 -2.13 -23.73 10.34
C PRO A 52 -1.04 -23.49 11.39
N MET A 53 0.22 -23.49 10.93
CA MET A 53 1.33 -22.91 11.68
C MET A 53 1.24 -21.39 11.58
N GLU A 54 1.23 -20.69 12.71
CA GLU A 54 1.14 -19.24 12.78
C GLU A 54 2.50 -18.66 13.14
N ILE A 55 3.11 -17.93 12.21
CA ILE A 55 4.38 -17.22 12.40
C ILE A 55 4.06 -15.73 12.50
N TYR A 56 4.51 -15.10 13.58
CA TYR A 56 4.31 -13.69 13.86
C TYR A 56 5.65 -12.96 13.86
N ILE A 57 5.66 -11.78 13.25
CA ILE A 57 6.77 -10.84 13.34
C ILE A 57 6.28 -9.71 14.24
N ASP A 58 6.78 -9.65 15.47
CA ASP A 58 6.46 -8.56 16.39
C ASP A 58 7.27 -7.32 15.99
N ASP A 59 6.61 -6.38 15.33
CA ASP A 59 7.14 -5.04 15.06
C ASP A 59 6.94 -4.15 16.31
N GLU A 60 7.81 -4.31 17.32
CA GLU A 60 7.97 -3.25 18.33
C GLU A 60 8.60 -1.98 17.72
N SER A 61 9.21 -2.09 16.54
CA SER A 61 9.60 -0.95 15.72
C SER A 61 8.39 -0.40 14.97
N LYS A 62 7.81 0.69 15.49
CA LYS A 62 6.92 1.56 14.72
C LYS A 62 7.52 1.76 13.32
N LEU A 63 6.75 1.42 12.28
CA LEU A 63 7.05 1.62 10.85
C LEU A 63 7.29 3.08 10.42
N THR A 64 7.53 4.00 11.35
CA THR A 64 8.27 5.22 11.05
C THR A 64 9.73 4.93 11.36
N PRO A 65 10.59 4.74 10.33
CA PRO A 65 12.02 4.70 10.54
C PRO A 65 12.39 5.90 11.42
N HIS A 66 13.20 5.70 12.46
CA HIS A 66 13.66 6.81 13.31
C HIS A 66 14.38 7.92 12.50
N SER A 67 14.75 7.63 11.25
CA SER A 67 15.35 8.53 10.26
C SER A 67 14.34 9.32 9.41
N LEU A 68 13.03 9.03 9.44
CA LEU A 68 12.04 9.70 8.60
C LEU A 68 11.66 11.07 9.16
N ARG A 69 12.13 12.13 8.50
CA ARG A 69 11.80 13.52 8.85
C ARG A 69 10.48 13.92 8.20
N GLN A 70 9.49 14.23 9.02
CA GLN A 70 8.15 14.62 8.55
C GLN A 70 7.93 16.12 8.76
N TYR A 71 7.45 16.79 7.72
CA TYR A 71 7.14 18.22 7.73
C TYR A 71 5.73 18.44 7.17
N TYR A 72 5.07 19.51 7.61
CA TYR A 72 3.80 19.94 7.04
C TYR A 72 3.83 21.45 6.77
N ILE A 73 3.16 21.87 5.69
CA ILE A 73 3.03 23.28 5.32
C ILE A 73 1.56 23.55 5.03
N LYS A 74 0.94 24.48 5.76
CA LYS A 74 -0.41 24.94 5.48
C LYS A 74 -0.37 25.96 4.34
N LEU A 75 -1.02 25.65 3.23
CA LEU A 75 -1.03 26.47 2.02
C LEU A 75 -2.44 26.95 1.68
N HIS A 76 -2.54 28.16 1.12
CA HIS A 76 -3.79 28.71 0.59
C HIS A 76 -3.91 28.52 -0.94
N LYS A 77 -2.82 28.21 -1.66
CA LYS A 77 -2.75 27.95 -3.12
C LYS A 77 -1.61 26.97 -3.45
N ASN A 78 -1.73 26.27 -4.58
CA ASN A 78 -0.82 25.19 -5.01
C ASN A 78 0.57 25.65 -5.52
N GLN A 79 0.78 26.95 -5.78
CA GLN A 79 2.01 27.49 -6.40
C GLN A 79 3.30 27.08 -5.64
N LYS A 80 3.22 27.04 -4.30
CA LYS A 80 4.38 26.77 -3.43
C LYS A 80 4.95 25.35 -3.53
N LEU A 81 4.18 24.38 -4.06
CA LEU A 81 4.70 23.02 -4.24
C LEU A 81 5.78 22.97 -5.33
N ILE A 82 5.58 23.73 -6.42
CA ILE A 82 6.52 23.82 -7.54
C ILE A 82 7.83 24.47 -7.05
N ASP A 83 7.72 25.60 -6.34
CA ASP A 83 8.88 26.32 -5.79
C ASP A 83 9.72 25.43 -4.86
N LEU A 84 9.06 24.60 -4.04
CA LEU A 84 9.74 23.64 -3.16
C LEU A 84 10.47 22.54 -3.94
N LEU A 85 9.82 21.99 -4.97
CA LEU A 85 10.42 20.95 -5.81
C LEU A 85 11.61 21.48 -6.63
N ASP A 86 11.62 22.76 -6.97
CA ASP A 86 12.76 23.39 -7.64
C ASP A 86 13.96 23.56 -6.69
N GLN A 87 13.72 24.01 -5.45
CA GLN A 87 14.76 24.28 -4.45
C GLN A 87 15.35 23.03 -3.81
N LEU A 88 14.60 21.92 -3.77
CA LEU A 88 15.06 20.69 -3.16
C LEU A 88 15.92 19.86 -4.13
N GLU A 89 17.04 19.36 -3.61
CA GLU A 89 17.85 18.32 -4.25
C GLU A 89 17.39 16.95 -3.78
N PHE A 90 17.00 16.09 -4.72
CA PHE A 90 16.49 14.75 -4.45
C PHE A 90 16.83 13.81 -5.61
N ASN A 91 16.96 12.51 -5.31
CA ASN A 91 17.20 11.50 -6.32
C ASN A 91 15.92 11.19 -7.10
N GLN A 92 14.84 10.89 -6.38
CA GLN A 92 13.50 10.60 -6.88
C GLN A 92 12.48 11.14 -5.88
N ILE A 93 11.31 11.56 -6.35
CA ILE A 93 10.19 11.98 -5.48
C ILE A 93 8.90 11.31 -5.92
N ILE A 94 8.12 10.87 -4.94
CA ILE A 94 6.73 10.45 -5.11
C ILE A 94 5.80 11.56 -4.62
N ILE A 95 4.85 11.99 -5.46
CA ILE A 95 3.82 12.97 -5.09
C ILE A 95 2.45 12.30 -5.11
N PHE A 96 1.83 12.20 -3.94
CA PHE A 96 0.46 11.70 -3.79
C PHE A 96 -0.54 12.84 -4.02
N VAL A 97 -1.33 12.74 -5.09
CA VAL A 97 -2.39 13.71 -5.40
C VAL A 97 -3.77 13.06 -5.34
N LYS A 98 -4.78 13.83 -4.93
CA LYS A 98 -6.18 13.43 -5.15
C LYS A 98 -6.46 13.45 -6.66
N PRO A 99 -7.22 12.49 -7.21
CA PRO A 99 -7.45 12.39 -8.65
C PRO A 99 -8.14 13.65 -9.18
N VAL A 100 -7.38 14.48 -9.89
CA VAL A 100 -7.87 15.63 -10.65
C VAL A 100 -6.99 15.74 -11.89
N GLN A 101 -7.57 15.72 -13.09
CA GLN A 101 -6.85 15.81 -14.37
C GLN A 101 -5.88 17.00 -14.48
N ARG A 102 -6.13 18.06 -13.70
CA ARG A 102 -5.35 19.29 -13.67
C ARG A 102 -3.90 19.09 -13.23
N TYR A 103 -3.63 18.23 -12.24
CA TYR A 103 -2.28 18.05 -11.70
C TYR A 103 -1.33 17.39 -12.71
N TYR A 104 -1.83 16.45 -13.53
CA TYR A 104 -1.02 15.81 -14.57
C TYR A 104 -0.44 16.81 -15.58
N LYS A 105 -1.16 17.90 -15.89
CA LYS A 105 -0.65 18.94 -16.80
C LYS A 105 0.44 19.78 -16.16
N GLU A 106 0.29 20.14 -14.88
CA GLU A 106 1.25 20.96 -14.15
C GLU A 106 2.60 20.24 -13.94
N PHE A 107 2.62 18.91 -13.82
CA PHE A 107 3.85 18.12 -13.67
C PHE A 107 4.43 17.60 -14.99
N LYS A 108 3.71 17.71 -16.12
CA LYS A 108 4.16 17.17 -17.41
C LYS A 108 5.44 17.83 -17.94
N GLU A 109 5.64 19.10 -17.59
CA GLU A 109 6.78 19.91 -18.06
C GLU A 109 7.98 19.84 -17.10
N PHE A 110 7.84 19.14 -15.97
CA PHE A 110 8.90 19.03 -14.97
C PHE A 110 10.01 18.08 -15.45
N GLN A 111 11.24 18.58 -15.52
CA GLN A 111 12.40 17.84 -16.06
C GLN A 111 13.05 16.90 -15.02
N LYS A 112 12.63 16.94 -13.74
CA LYS A 112 13.15 16.06 -12.68
C LYS A 112 12.41 14.71 -12.66
N ARG A 113 13.05 13.67 -12.11
CA ARG A 113 12.46 12.33 -11.93
C ARG A 113 11.37 12.35 -10.86
N ILE A 114 10.14 12.68 -11.25
CA ILE A 114 8.97 12.74 -10.38
C ILE A 114 7.98 11.67 -10.80
N LEU A 115 7.52 10.89 -9.81
CA LEU A 115 6.40 9.98 -9.99
C LEU A 115 5.16 10.54 -9.28
N VAL A 116 4.18 10.98 -10.07
CA VAL A 116 2.90 11.46 -9.56
C VAL A 116 1.93 10.28 -9.48
N VAL A 117 1.47 9.97 -8.28
CA VAL A 117 0.59 8.84 -8.02
C VAL A 117 -0.72 9.29 -7.38
N THR A 118 -1.79 8.59 -7.72
CA THR A 118 -3.04 8.66 -6.96
C THR A 118 -3.05 7.59 -5.87
N ASN A 119 -4.10 7.56 -5.04
CA ASN A 119 -4.23 6.63 -3.91
C ASN A 119 -4.03 5.14 -4.25
N LEU A 120 -4.09 4.76 -5.54
CA LEU A 120 -3.84 3.39 -6.01
C LEU A 120 -2.46 2.83 -5.64
N PHE A 121 -1.46 3.67 -5.39
CA PHE A 121 -0.09 3.22 -5.13
C PHE A 121 0.38 3.41 -3.68
N ARG A 122 -0.51 3.71 -2.73
CA ARG A 122 -0.11 4.04 -1.35
C ARG A 122 0.43 2.86 -0.53
N VAL A 123 0.24 1.62 -0.97
CA VAL A 123 0.44 0.44 -0.11
C VAL A 123 1.54 -0.49 -0.62
N SER A 124 1.71 -0.64 -1.94
CA SER A 124 2.55 -1.68 -2.55
C SER A 124 3.79 -1.16 -3.29
N MET A 125 4.12 0.13 -3.15
CA MET A 125 5.33 0.69 -3.77
C MET A 125 6.56 0.38 -2.93
N ASP A 126 7.31 -0.64 -3.35
CA ASP A 126 8.69 -0.83 -2.92
C ASP A 126 9.60 -0.11 -3.93
N ILE A 127 10.04 1.11 -3.60
CA ILE A 127 11.05 1.82 -4.39
C ILE A 127 12.28 2.02 -3.54
N GLU A 128 13.33 1.30 -3.90
CA GLU A 128 14.66 1.54 -3.36
C GLU A 128 15.10 2.96 -3.75
N ASN A 129 15.32 3.82 -2.74
CA ASN A 129 15.90 5.17 -2.83
C ASN A 129 14.96 6.36 -3.17
N VAL A 130 13.71 6.36 -2.68
CA VAL A 130 12.86 7.58 -2.60
C VAL A 130 13.15 8.38 -1.35
#